data_AF-A0A1Q7ZK81-F1
#
_entry.id   AF-A0A1Q7ZK81-F1
#
_cell.length_a   1.000
_cell.length_b   1.000
_cell.length_c   1.000
_cell.angle_alpha   90.00
_cell.angle_beta   90.00
_cell.angle_gamma   90.00
#
_symmetry.space_group_name_H-M   'P 1'
#
loop_
_entity.id
_entity.type
_entity.pdbx_description
1 polymer ?
#
loop_
_entity_poly.entity_id
_entity_poly.type
_entity_poly.pdbx_seq_one_letter_code
_entity_poly.pdbx_strand_id
1 'polypeptide(L)'
;MIRPRARAWIKATRLPNGLTVILREMRHAPVVSVWCWYRVGSRDERPGITGISHWVEHMNFKGTRSIRKDDVTRLVELAGGTWNGYTWLDVTSYFETVQSDALEAMLRLEASRMTECLYSRTEVDRERTVVISELQGSENDPRTYLDKEVTGTALQHARRPVRPLPPVLRPEQLDSCGGG
;
A
#
# COMPACT_ATOMS: atom_id res chain seq x y z
N MET A 1 -8.41 -17.91 -38.46
CA MET A 1 -8.23 -19.06 -37.55
C MET A 1 -8.06 -18.53 -36.13
N ILE A 2 -9.15 -18.46 -35.36
CA ILE A 2 -9.14 -17.96 -33.97
C ILE A 2 -8.69 -19.14 -33.09
N ARG A 3 -7.50 -19.04 -32.48
CA ARG A 3 -7.03 -20.07 -31.53
C ARG A 3 -8.02 -20.16 -30.35
N PRO A 4 -8.32 -21.37 -29.84
CA PRO A 4 -9.22 -21.51 -28.70
C PRO A 4 -8.63 -20.76 -27.50
N ARG A 5 -9.43 -19.89 -26.87
CA ARG A 5 -9.06 -19.22 -25.61
C ARG A 5 -8.81 -20.31 -24.56
N ALA A 6 -7.56 -20.51 -24.16
CA ALA A 6 -7.24 -21.31 -22.99
C ALA A 6 -8.07 -20.78 -21.81
N ARG A 7 -8.84 -21.67 -21.15
CA ARG A 7 -9.55 -21.33 -19.91
C ARG A 7 -8.53 -20.78 -18.92
N ALA A 8 -8.62 -19.50 -18.58
CA ALA A 8 -7.76 -18.90 -17.56
C ALA A 8 -8.14 -19.50 -16.20
N TRP A 9 -7.37 -20.44 -15.73
CA TRP A 9 -7.50 -21.03 -14.40
C TRP A 9 -6.73 -20.16 -13.41
N ILE A 10 -7.27 -20.05 -12.19
CA ILE A 10 -6.60 -19.35 -11.08
C ILE A 10 -5.89 -20.41 -10.25
N LYS A 11 -4.60 -20.25 -10.02
CA LYS A 11 -3.82 -21.09 -9.11
C LYS A 11 -3.59 -20.34 -7.80
N ALA A 12 -4.03 -20.93 -6.69
CA ALA A 12 -3.69 -20.45 -5.36
C ALA A 12 -2.66 -21.40 -4.73
N THR A 13 -1.63 -20.86 -4.09
CA THR A 13 -0.63 -21.64 -3.35
C THR A 13 -0.23 -20.89 -2.10
N ARG A 14 -0.07 -21.61 -0.99
CA ARG A 14 0.39 -21.04 0.28
C ARG A 14 1.85 -21.39 0.49
N LEU A 15 2.67 -20.37 0.70
CA LEU A 15 4.10 -20.51 0.99
C LEU A 15 4.33 -20.96 2.44
N PRO A 16 5.51 -21.52 2.78
CA PRO A 16 5.82 -21.96 4.16
C PRO A 16 5.74 -20.84 5.20
N ASN A 17 6.05 -19.59 4.83
CA ASN A 17 5.92 -18.41 5.68
C ASN A 17 4.47 -17.91 5.83
N GLY A 18 3.50 -18.59 5.23
CA GLY A 18 2.08 -18.31 5.36
C GLY A 18 1.49 -17.37 4.30
N LEU A 19 2.31 -16.77 3.43
CA LEU A 19 1.84 -15.94 2.32
C LEU A 19 1.03 -16.75 1.30
N THR A 20 -0.10 -16.19 0.86
CA THR A 20 -0.93 -16.77 -0.20
C THR A 20 -0.58 -16.11 -1.52
N VAL A 21 -0.13 -16.90 -2.49
CA VAL A 21 0.14 -16.46 -3.86
C VAL A 21 -1.03 -16.88 -4.74
N ILE A 22 -1.60 -15.92 -5.45
CA ILE A 22 -2.68 -16.13 -6.43
C ILE A 22 -2.11 -15.77 -7.80
N LEU A 23 -2.06 -16.75 -8.70
CA LEU A 23 -1.57 -16.60 -10.06
C LEU A 23 -2.71 -16.81 -11.05
N ARG A 24 -2.85 -15.86 -11.97
CA ARG A 24 -3.71 -15.99 -13.15
C ARG A 24 -2.89 -15.71 -14.40
N GLU A 25 -2.63 -16.76 -15.18
CA GLU A 25 -1.86 -16.62 -16.41
C GLU A 25 -2.76 -16.18 -17.57
N MET A 26 -2.36 -15.12 -18.29
CA MET A 26 -3.11 -14.58 -19.43
C MET A 26 -2.17 -14.18 -20.57
N ARG A 27 -1.92 -15.08 -21.53
CA ARG A 27 -0.96 -14.90 -22.64
C ARG A 27 -1.42 -14.02 -23.82
N HIS A 28 -2.27 -13.04 -23.56
CA HIS A 28 -2.86 -12.17 -24.58
C HIS A 28 -2.08 -10.86 -24.81
N ALA A 29 -1.28 -10.44 -23.82
CA ALA A 29 -0.41 -9.28 -23.88
C ALA A 29 0.91 -9.61 -23.15
N PRO A 30 2.07 -9.06 -23.58
CA PRO A 30 3.37 -9.27 -22.92
C PRO A 30 3.51 -8.39 -21.67
N VAL A 31 2.50 -8.40 -20.80
CA VAL A 31 2.39 -7.55 -19.61
C VAL A 31 2.13 -8.42 -18.40
N VAL A 32 2.68 -8.03 -17.25
CA VAL A 32 2.40 -8.64 -15.95
C VAL A 32 1.95 -7.58 -14.97
N SER A 33 1.02 -7.94 -14.09
CA SER A 33 0.57 -7.11 -12.98
C SER A 33 0.86 -7.85 -11.68
N VAL A 34 1.70 -7.26 -10.83
CA VAL A 34 2.06 -7.78 -9.51
C VAL A 34 1.30 -6.97 -8.48
N TRP A 35 0.66 -7.65 -7.53
CA TRP A 35 -0.09 -7.01 -6.46
C TRP A 35 0.28 -7.62 -5.12
N CYS A 36 0.60 -6.78 -4.15
CA CYS A 36 0.81 -7.16 -2.76
C CYS A 36 -0.29 -6.57 -1.87
N TRP A 37 -1.06 -7.47 -1.26
CA TRP A 37 -2.23 -7.14 -0.44
C TRP A 37 -1.94 -7.43 1.03
N TYR A 38 -2.03 -6.39 1.87
CA TYR A 38 -1.90 -6.52 3.32
C TYR A 38 -3.29 -6.40 3.96
N ARG A 39 -3.62 -7.35 4.84
CA ARG A 39 -4.88 -7.34 5.61
C ARG A 39 -4.79 -6.43 6.83
N VAL A 40 -4.42 -5.17 6.60
CA VAL A 40 -4.29 -4.11 7.58
C VAL A 40 -4.75 -2.82 6.93
N GLY A 41 -5.47 -1.98 7.66
CA GLY A 41 -5.87 -0.66 7.18
C GLY A 41 -6.18 0.28 8.34
N SER A 42 -6.83 1.40 8.06
CA SER A 42 -7.11 2.43 9.07
C SER A 42 -7.96 1.94 10.25
N ARG A 43 -8.74 0.87 10.10
CA ARG A 43 -9.50 0.26 11.20
C ARG A 43 -8.62 -0.42 12.25
N ASP A 44 -7.39 -0.79 11.88
CA ASP A 44 -6.46 -1.51 12.75
C ASP A 44 -5.58 -0.54 13.56
N GLU A 45 -5.73 0.76 13.32
CA GLU A 45 -5.07 1.83 14.05
C GLU A 45 -5.67 2.02 15.45
N ARG A 46 -4.91 2.69 16.32
CA ARG A 46 -5.34 3.03 17.67
C ARG A 46 -5.51 4.54 17.80
N PRO A 47 -6.40 5.00 18.70
CA PRO A 47 -6.48 6.42 19.02
C PRO A 47 -5.10 6.99 19.36
N GLY A 48 -4.74 8.10 18.71
CA GLY A 48 -3.43 8.74 18.89
C GLY A 48 -2.35 8.31 17.90
N ILE A 49 -2.60 7.33 17.02
CA ILE A 49 -1.71 7.03 15.88
C ILE A 49 -2.51 6.94 14.57
N THR A 50 -3.62 7.65 14.48
CA THR A 50 -4.50 7.60 13.31
C THR A 50 -3.80 8.16 12.08
N GLY A 51 -3.99 7.51 10.93
CA GLY A 51 -3.32 7.81 9.66
C GLY A 51 -1.98 7.12 9.48
N ILE A 52 -1.53 6.31 10.46
CA ILE A 52 -0.26 5.59 10.38
C ILE A 52 -0.27 4.54 9.26
N SER A 53 -1.39 3.89 8.95
CA SER A 53 -1.45 2.89 7.87
C SER A 53 -1.19 3.54 6.51
N HIS A 54 -1.85 4.68 6.24
CA HIS A 54 -1.62 5.47 5.03
C HIS A 54 -0.21 6.06 4.99
N TRP A 55 0.31 6.51 6.13
CA TRP A 55 1.67 7.01 6.19
C TRP A 55 2.72 5.90 5.96
N VAL A 56 2.52 4.69 6.49
CA VAL A 56 3.37 3.52 6.20
C VAL A 56 3.33 3.17 4.70
N GLU A 57 2.19 3.37 4.05
CA GLU A 57 2.08 3.27 2.59
C GLU A 57 3.08 4.18 1.89
N HIS A 58 3.11 5.46 2.24
CA HIS A 58 4.06 6.43 1.68
C HIS A 58 5.51 6.03 1.95
N MET A 59 5.79 5.56 3.17
CA MET A 59 7.15 5.17 3.57
C MET A 59 7.68 3.98 2.76
N ASN A 60 6.80 3.08 2.30
CA ASN A 60 7.18 1.98 1.40
C ASN A 60 7.70 2.44 0.03
N PHE A 61 7.48 3.71 -0.33
CA PHE A 61 8.07 4.34 -1.51
C PHE A 61 9.40 5.06 -1.23
N LYS A 62 9.88 5.10 0.01
CA LYS A 62 11.08 5.86 0.43
C LYS A 62 12.34 5.02 0.53
N GLY A 63 12.34 3.87 -0.13
CA GLY A 63 13.49 2.99 -0.25
C GLY A 63 13.53 1.90 0.80
N THR A 64 14.36 0.92 0.50
CA THR A 64 14.63 -0.25 1.32
C THR A 64 16.13 -0.38 1.54
N ARG A 65 16.55 -1.35 2.34
CA ARG A 65 17.98 -1.64 2.53
C ARG A 65 18.70 -1.98 1.22
N SER A 66 18.00 -2.64 0.29
CA SER A 66 18.54 -3.12 -0.98
C SER A 66 18.19 -2.22 -2.19
N ILE A 67 17.19 -1.34 -2.08
CA ILE A 67 16.69 -0.50 -3.17
C ILE A 67 16.66 0.96 -2.71
N ARG A 68 17.37 1.84 -3.42
CA ARG A 68 17.40 3.27 -3.10
C ARG A 68 16.01 3.88 -3.32
N LYS A 69 15.67 4.91 -2.54
CA LYS A 69 14.42 5.69 -2.68
C LYS A 69 14.09 6.04 -4.13
N ASP A 70 15.04 6.64 -4.84
CA ASP A 70 14.83 7.10 -6.22
C ASP A 70 14.68 5.95 -7.22
N ASP A 71 15.05 4.72 -6.84
CA ASP A 71 14.94 3.54 -7.69
C ASP A 71 13.63 2.76 -7.48
N VAL A 72 12.94 2.94 -6.34
CA VAL A 72 11.70 2.19 -6.02
C VAL A 72 10.65 2.33 -7.13
N THR A 73 10.41 3.56 -7.58
CA THR A 73 9.43 3.86 -8.63
C THR A 73 10.08 3.84 -10.02
N ARG A 74 11.34 4.27 -10.12
CA ARG A 74 12.10 4.34 -11.37
C ARG A 74 12.29 2.97 -12.02
N LEU A 75 12.38 1.89 -11.24
CA LEU A 75 12.40 0.52 -11.79
C LEU A 75 11.14 0.21 -12.59
N VAL A 76 9.97 0.67 -12.13
CA VAL A 76 8.68 0.49 -12.83
C VAL A 76 8.62 1.39 -14.07
N GLU A 77 9.02 2.66 -13.91
CA GLU A 77 8.98 3.65 -14.98
C GLU A 77 9.91 3.29 -16.14
N LEU A 78 11.12 2.79 -15.85
CA LEU A 78 12.06 2.29 -16.87
C LEU A 78 11.53 1.05 -17.60
N ALA A 79 10.70 0.25 -16.95
CA ALA A 79 10.00 -0.87 -17.57
C ALA A 79 8.74 -0.43 -18.35
N GLY A 80 8.50 0.88 -18.49
CA GLY A 80 7.33 1.44 -19.18
C GLY A 80 6.01 1.12 -18.49
N GLY A 81 6.05 0.83 -17.19
CA GLY A 81 4.90 0.41 -16.42
C GLY A 81 4.20 1.52 -15.66
N THR A 82 3.15 1.14 -14.96
CA THR A 82 2.45 1.98 -13.99
C THR A 82 2.45 1.31 -12.63
N TRP A 83 2.42 2.11 -11.57
CA TRP A 83 2.39 1.63 -10.20
C TRP A 83 1.45 2.49 -9.36
N ASN A 84 0.97 1.93 -8.26
CA ASN A 84 0.32 2.72 -7.22
C ASN A 84 0.32 2.00 -5.86
N GLY A 85 0.01 2.75 -4.81
CA GLY A 85 -0.39 2.24 -3.50
C GLY A 85 -1.78 2.77 -3.15
N TYR A 86 -2.48 2.07 -2.27
CA TYR A 86 -3.60 2.69 -1.54
C TYR A 86 -3.87 1.99 -0.22
N THR A 87 -4.43 2.76 0.71
CA THR A 87 -4.86 2.31 2.03
C THR A 87 -6.34 2.64 2.23
N TRP A 88 -7.07 1.67 2.74
CA TRP A 88 -8.48 1.80 3.10
C TRP A 88 -8.72 1.26 4.52
N LEU A 89 -9.97 0.96 4.85
CA LEU A 89 -10.38 0.53 6.18
C LEU A 89 -9.68 -0.74 6.65
N ASP A 90 -9.56 -1.77 5.81
CA ASP A 90 -9.03 -3.08 6.20
C ASP A 90 -7.95 -3.64 5.26
N VAL A 91 -7.45 -2.79 4.37
CA VAL A 91 -6.49 -3.16 3.35
C VAL A 91 -5.51 -2.03 3.05
N THR A 92 -4.26 -2.40 2.88
CA THR A 92 -3.22 -1.61 2.21
C THR A 92 -2.70 -2.46 1.07
N SER A 93 -2.65 -1.91 -0.13
CA SER A 93 -2.21 -2.62 -1.32
C SER A 93 -1.19 -1.81 -2.10
N TYR A 94 -0.28 -2.52 -2.73
CA TYR A 94 0.64 -1.97 -3.73
C TYR A 94 0.52 -2.79 -5.00
N PHE A 95 0.72 -2.14 -6.14
CA PHE A 95 0.79 -2.85 -7.41
C PHE A 95 1.70 -2.17 -8.40
N GLU A 96 2.21 -2.99 -9.32
CA GLU A 96 2.92 -2.56 -10.51
C GLU A 96 2.40 -3.35 -11.72
N THR A 97 2.22 -2.68 -12.84
CA THR A 97 1.92 -3.30 -14.13
C THR A 97 3.00 -2.92 -15.13
N VAL A 98 3.78 -3.91 -15.57
CA VAL A 98 5.00 -3.73 -16.37
C VAL A 98 5.06 -4.72 -17.53
N GLN A 99 6.03 -4.56 -18.43
CA GLN A 99 6.36 -5.59 -19.42
C GLN A 99 6.75 -6.91 -18.75
N SER A 100 6.40 -8.03 -19.38
CA SER A 100 6.52 -9.36 -18.74
C SER A 100 7.95 -9.80 -18.40
N ASP A 101 8.96 -9.23 -19.07
CA ASP A 101 10.39 -9.48 -18.80
C ASP A 101 10.87 -8.84 -17.48
N ALA A 102 10.16 -7.84 -16.97
CA ALA A 102 10.43 -7.19 -15.68
C ALA A 102 9.79 -7.88 -14.47
N LEU A 103 9.11 -9.02 -14.65
CA LEU A 103 8.41 -9.75 -13.57
C LEU A 103 9.31 -10.02 -12.36
N GLU A 104 10.52 -10.54 -12.59
CA GLU A 104 11.43 -10.88 -11.49
C GLU A 104 11.83 -9.62 -10.70
N ALA A 105 12.06 -8.50 -11.38
CA ALA A 105 12.39 -7.23 -10.72
C ALA A 105 11.23 -6.74 -9.83
N MET A 106 9.98 -6.84 -10.29
CA MET A 106 8.82 -6.44 -9.49
C MET A 106 8.61 -7.35 -8.28
N LEU A 107 8.79 -8.66 -8.42
CA LEU A 107 8.73 -9.59 -7.28
C LEU A 107 9.83 -9.30 -6.25
N ARG A 108 11.05 -8.94 -6.70
CA ARG A 108 12.15 -8.54 -5.81
C ARG A 108 11.88 -7.20 -5.12
N LEU A 109 11.29 -6.24 -5.84
CA LEU A 109 10.86 -4.96 -5.29
C LEU A 109 9.85 -5.18 -4.15
N GLU A 110 8.82 -5.98 -4.39
CA GLU A 110 7.79 -6.29 -3.40
C GLU A 110 8.35 -7.02 -2.17
N ALA A 111 9.20 -8.01 -2.39
CA ALA A 111 9.86 -8.71 -1.30
C ALA A 111 10.72 -7.76 -0.45
N SER A 112 11.46 -6.86 -1.10
CA SER A 112 12.29 -5.86 -0.44
C SER A 112 11.47 -4.88 0.40
N ARG A 113 10.35 -4.35 -0.15
CA ARG A 113 9.45 -3.47 0.61
C ARG A 113 8.87 -4.17 1.84
N MET A 114 8.49 -5.43 1.70
CA MET A 114 7.89 -6.21 2.78
C MET A 114 8.82 -6.44 3.98
N THR A 115 10.13 -6.58 3.75
CA THR A 115 11.07 -7.00 4.82
C THR A 115 12.15 -5.97 5.16
N GLU A 116 12.40 -4.99 4.28
CA GLU A 116 13.58 -4.12 4.36
C GLU A 116 13.27 -2.62 4.21
N CYS A 117 12.00 -2.21 4.31
CA CYS A 117 11.61 -0.80 4.22
C CYS A 117 12.36 0.07 5.24
N LEU A 118 12.86 1.23 4.78
CA LEU A 118 13.60 2.17 5.62
C LEU A 118 12.70 3.29 6.15
N TYR A 119 12.93 3.66 7.41
CA TYR A 119 12.22 4.75 8.08
C TYR A 119 13.21 5.80 8.59
N SER A 120 13.93 6.44 7.65
CA SER A 120 14.86 7.52 8.03
C SER A 120 14.10 8.72 8.60
N ARG A 121 14.60 9.32 9.68
CA ARG A 121 13.93 10.47 10.34
C ARG A 121 13.59 11.58 9.34
N THR A 122 14.50 11.90 8.42
CA THR A 122 14.28 12.93 7.41
C THR A 122 13.11 12.63 6.49
N GLU A 123 12.97 11.40 6.00
CA GLU A 123 11.83 11.02 5.14
C GLU A 123 10.54 10.91 5.95
N VAL A 124 10.65 10.43 7.19
CA VAL A 124 9.52 10.36 8.12
C VAL A 124 8.89 11.74 8.35
N ASP A 125 9.72 12.75 8.62
CA ASP A 125 9.26 14.11 8.88
C ASP A 125 8.71 14.77 7.61
N ARG A 126 9.30 14.49 6.44
CA ARG A 126 8.80 14.99 5.14
C ARG A 126 7.44 14.42 4.80
N GLU A 127 7.29 13.09 4.85
CA GLU A 127 6.03 12.44 4.48
C GLU A 127 4.91 12.75 5.46
N ARG A 128 5.23 13.05 6.73
CA ARG A 128 4.24 13.58 7.67
C ARG A 128 3.58 14.84 7.12
N THR A 129 4.35 15.80 6.60
CA THR A 129 3.80 17.04 6.03
C THR A 129 2.97 16.77 4.78
N VAL A 130 3.41 15.84 3.92
CA VAL A 130 2.69 15.46 2.69
C VAL A 130 1.33 14.86 3.04
N VAL A 131 1.28 13.86 3.93
CA VAL A 131 0.02 13.19 4.32
C VAL A 131 -0.96 14.16 4.99
N ILE A 132 -0.45 15.11 5.80
CA ILE A 132 -1.31 16.15 6.39
C ILE A 132 -1.89 17.06 5.28
N SER A 133 -1.09 17.45 4.29
CA SER A 133 -1.55 18.26 3.16
C SER A 133 -2.60 17.52 2.32
N GLU A 134 -2.43 16.22 2.09
CA GLU A 134 -3.40 15.40 1.37
C GLU A 134 -4.72 15.27 2.13
N LEU A 135 -4.67 15.08 3.45
CA LEU A 135 -5.88 15.10 4.27
C LEU A 135 -6.61 16.44 4.12
N GLN A 136 -5.90 17.56 4.30
CA GLN A 136 -6.50 18.90 4.20
C GLN A 136 -7.10 19.13 2.81
N GLY A 137 -6.43 18.67 1.75
CA GLY A 137 -6.97 18.68 0.40
C GLY A 137 -8.24 17.84 0.27
N SER A 138 -8.25 16.64 0.85
CA SER A 138 -9.41 15.74 0.84
C SER A 138 -10.62 16.30 1.60
N GLU A 139 -10.40 17.06 2.67
CA GLU A 139 -11.44 17.69 3.49
C GLU A 139 -12.15 18.83 2.76
N ASN A 140 -11.55 19.38 1.69
CA ASN A 140 -12.20 20.34 0.82
C ASN A 140 -13.14 19.68 -0.22
N ASP A 141 -13.16 18.34 -0.34
CA ASP A 141 -14.12 17.64 -1.20
C ASP A 141 -15.37 17.21 -0.39
N PRO A 142 -16.57 17.75 -0.71
CA PRO A 142 -17.81 17.37 -0.03
C PRO A 142 -18.11 15.88 -0.05
N ARG A 143 -17.66 15.15 -1.08
CA ARG A 143 -17.88 13.69 -1.18
C ARG A 143 -17.05 12.93 -0.15
N THR A 144 -15.81 13.36 0.06
CA THR A 144 -14.94 12.81 1.11
C THR A 144 -15.54 13.06 2.48
N TYR A 145 -16.06 14.27 2.72
CA TYR A 145 -16.71 14.59 3.98
C TYR A 145 -17.95 13.71 4.21
N LEU A 146 -18.81 13.57 3.20
CA LEU A 146 -19.99 12.70 3.27
C LEU A 146 -19.61 11.24 3.57
N ASP A 147 -18.62 10.70 2.85
CA ASP A 147 -18.18 9.31 3.03
C ASP A 147 -17.62 9.07 4.45
N LYS A 148 -16.83 10.02 4.97
CA LYS A 148 -16.32 9.98 6.35
C LYS A 148 -17.46 9.94 7.37
N GLU A 149 -18.44 10.84 7.26
CA GLU A 149 -19.57 10.92 8.20
C GLU A 149 -20.47 9.69 8.14
N VAL A 150 -20.79 9.20 6.93
CA VAL A 150 -21.59 8.00 6.72
C VAL A 150 -20.87 6.77 7.27
N THR A 151 -19.60 6.58 6.91
CA THR A 151 -18.80 5.43 7.38
C THR A 151 -18.62 5.46 8.89
N GLY A 152 -18.28 6.62 9.46
CA GLY A 152 -18.11 6.80 10.90
C GLY A 152 -19.38 6.49 11.68
N THR A 153 -20.54 6.96 11.19
CA THR A 153 -21.85 6.69 11.81
C THR A 153 -22.24 5.22 11.67
N ALA A 154 -22.11 4.63 10.47
CA ALA A 154 -22.48 3.25 10.21
C ALA A 154 -21.67 2.25 11.05
N LEU A 155 -20.41 2.57 11.34
CA LEU A 155 -19.46 1.70 12.05
C LEU A 155 -19.25 2.08 13.52
N GLN A 156 -20.02 3.03 14.07
CA GLN A 156 -19.84 3.53 15.44
C GLN A 156 -19.99 2.46 16.53
N HIS A 157 -20.74 1.39 16.25
CA HIS A 157 -20.95 0.25 17.16
C HIS A 157 -20.22 -1.02 16.71
N ALA A 158 -19.36 -0.94 15.69
CA ALA A 158 -18.53 -2.06 15.31
C ALA A 158 -17.63 -2.45 16.48
N ARG A 159 -17.37 -3.76 16.65
CA ARG A 159 -16.51 -4.30 17.73
C ARG A 159 -15.12 -3.66 17.74
N ARG A 160 -14.66 -3.15 16.60
CA ARG A 160 -13.54 -2.20 16.47
C ARG A 160 -14.10 -0.93 15.83
N PRO A 161 -14.37 0.13 16.60
CA PRO A 161 -14.98 1.33 16.06
C PRO A 161 -14.04 1.98 15.03
N VAL A 162 -14.52 2.09 13.79
CA VAL A 162 -13.86 2.84 12.72
C VAL A 162 -14.31 4.28 12.87
N ARG A 163 -13.66 5.01 13.76
CA ARG A 163 -13.85 6.46 13.80
C ARG A 163 -12.85 7.05 12.80
N PRO A 164 -13.29 7.84 11.80
CA PRO A 164 -12.39 8.73 11.09
C PRO A 164 -11.90 9.75 12.13
N LEU A 165 -10.86 9.38 12.85
CA LEU A 165 -10.19 10.27 13.77
C LEU A 165 -9.33 11.20 12.90
N PRO A 166 -9.21 12.48 13.25
CA PRO A 166 -8.23 13.34 12.60
C PRO A 166 -6.86 12.66 12.74
N PRO A 167 -6.00 12.68 11.69
CA PRO A 167 -4.68 12.08 11.78
C PRO A 167 -3.86 12.87 12.79
N VAL A 168 -3.80 12.35 14.01
CA VAL A 168 -2.94 12.87 15.07
C VAL A 168 -1.65 12.09 14.98
N LEU A 169 -0.81 12.41 13.99
CA LEU A 169 0.60 12.05 14.04
C LEU A 169 1.34 13.16 14.77
N ARG A 170 1.10 13.36 16.07
CA ARG A 170 1.92 14.29 16.86
C ARG A 170 3.37 13.78 16.93
N PRO A 171 4.39 14.65 16.90
CA PRO A 171 5.80 14.25 16.96
C PRO A 171 6.13 13.26 18.08
N GLU A 172 5.48 13.44 19.23
CA GLU A 172 5.75 12.75 20.50
C GLU A 172 5.33 11.26 20.52
N GLN A 173 4.54 10.82 19.53
CA GLN A 173 3.89 9.49 19.57
C GLN A 173 4.67 8.40 18.82
N LEU A 174 5.67 8.76 18.01
CA LEU A 174 6.50 7.82 17.25
C LEU A 174 7.85 7.50 17.92
N ASP A 175 8.31 8.31 18.87
CA ASP A 175 9.53 8.02 19.64
C ASP A 175 9.40 6.75 20.50
N SER A 176 8.18 6.23 20.70
CA SER A 176 7.92 4.95 21.36
C SER A 176 8.12 3.70 20.47
N CYS A 177 8.25 3.87 19.15
CA CYS A 177 8.45 2.77 18.19
C CYS A 177 9.92 2.57 17.78
N GLY A 178 10.84 3.42 18.28
CA GLY A 178 12.27 3.38 17.97
C GLY A 178 13.16 2.69 19.01
N GLY A 179 12.58 1.90 19.92
CA GLY A 179 13.32 1.18 20.96
C GLY A 179 13.09 -0.33 20.87
N GLY A 180 14.07 -1.04 20.31
CA GLY A 180 14.13 -2.50 20.22
C GLY A 180 15.14 -2.97 19.18
#